data_AF-A0A7C1EUF4-F1
#
_entry.id   AF-A0A7C1EUF4-F1
#
_cell.length_a   1.000
_cell.length_b   1.000
_cell.length_c   1.000
_cell.angle_alpha   90.00
_cell.angle_beta   90.00
_cell.angle_gamma   90.00
#
_symmetry.space_group_name_H-M   'P 1'
#
loop_
_entity.id
_entity.type
_entity.pdbx_description
1 polymer ?
#
loop_
_entity_poly.entity_id
_entity_poly.type
_entity_poly.pdbx_seq_one_letter_code
_entity_poly.pdbx_strand_id
1 'polypeptide(L)'
;MLRAVILTAACIWLAAPSFAQLNFAEKLAKAPKMMTMEVNKAIMVTVELDFGKKIPTIAEALRQIQRLHQPADGRGRTFAIIDAYGQPTPEGKLHLSMHVSTEKPGTGTLVFNRTGEVLWQSKIVPAKNPDAQAFTGKNLTIHIDNGKGETFQVDGSGNPASVLEAKLKGTGQLVKTFWPEGAEREVTFIYSACGCPVKVVAKRVGSRTLRTKDQPVIFPDDPAAVATIQKLMRW
;
A
#
# COMPACT_ATOMS: atom_id res chain seq x y z
N MET A 1 16.84 -42.71 68.84
CA MET A 1 16.08 -41.64 68.15
C MET A 1 16.85 -41.26 66.89
N LEU A 2 16.49 -41.83 65.74
CA LEU A 2 17.08 -41.50 64.43
C LEU A 2 16.05 -40.68 63.64
N ARG A 3 16.37 -39.45 63.26
CA ARG A 3 15.56 -38.64 62.33
C ARG A 3 16.06 -38.86 60.91
N ALA A 4 15.21 -39.43 60.06
CA ALA A 4 15.43 -39.52 58.62
C ALA A 4 15.10 -38.17 57.97
N VAL A 5 16.02 -37.64 57.18
CA VAL A 5 15.84 -36.46 56.33
C VAL A 5 15.45 -36.94 54.94
N ILE A 6 14.24 -36.61 54.50
CA ILE A 6 13.77 -36.87 53.13
C ILE A 6 14.23 -35.70 52.26
N LEU A 7 15.16 -35.96 51.33
CA LEU A 7 15.49 -35.05 50.23
C LEU A 7 14.52 -35.30 49.07
N THR A 8 13.60 -34.36 48.83
CA THR A 8 12.79 -34.31 47.61
C THR A 8 13.58 -33.62 46.51
N ALA A 9 14.15 -34.40 45.59
CA ALA A 9 14.71 -33.89 44.34
C ALA A 9 13.55 -33.46 43.42
N ALA A 10 13.31 -32.15 43.33
CA ALA A 10 12.42 -31.58 42.31
C ALA A 10 13.08 -31.71 40.94
N CYS A 11 12.68 -32.72 40.16
CA CYS A 11 12.95 -32.78 38.72
C CYS A 11 12.21 -31.63 38.03
N ILE A 12 12.90 -30.50 37.82
CA ILE A 12 12.44 -29.45 36.92
C ILE A 12 12.62 -29.99 35.50
N TRP A 13 11.52 -30.48 34.91
CA TRP A 13 11.43 -30.69 33.48
C TRP A 13 11.51 -29.33 32.79
N LEU A 14 12.70 -28.98 32.29
CA LEU A 14 12.83 -27.94 31.26
C LEU A 14 12.14 -28.47 30.01
N ALA A 15 10.88 -28.09 29.80
CA ALA A 15 10.19 -28.37 28.57
C ALA A 15 10.99 -27.79 27.40
N ALA A 16 11.45 -28.65 26.49
CA ALA A 16 12.04 -28.20 25.23
C ALA A 16 11.04 -27.27 24.54
N PRO A 17 11.47 -26.10 24.02
CA PRO A 17 10.56 -25.20 23.31
C PRO A 17 9.93 -25.97 22.15
N SER A 18 8.61 -25.84 22.02
CA SER A 18 7.88 -26.48 20.92
C SER A 18 8.44 -26.04 19.56
N PHE A 19 8.33 -26.87 18.53
CA PHE A 19 8.70 -26.53 17.15
C PHE A 19 8.07 -25.21 16.64
N ALA A 20 6.94 -24.78 17.21
CA ALA A 20 6.31 -23.50 16.92
C ALA A 20 7.08 -22.30 17.53
N GLN A 21 7.65 -22.45 18.73
CA GLN A 21 8.44 -21.41 19.40
C GLN A 21 9.83 -21.23 18.77
N LEU A 22 10.46 -22.31 18.33
CA LEU A 22 11.75 -22.25 17.59
C LEU A 22 11.58 -21.51 16.25
N ASN A 23 10.50 -21.78 15.51
CA ASN A 23 10.17 -21.07 14.27
C ASN A 23 9.88 -19.58 14.46
N PHE A 24 9.34 -19.18 15.62
CA PHE A 24 9.03 -17.77 15.89
C PHE A 24 10.28 -16.96 16.23
N ALA A 25 11.19 -17.53 17.03
CA ALA A 25 12.46 -16.90 17.39
C ALA A 25 13.38 -16.73 16.17
N GLU A 26 13.43 -17.71 15.28
CA GLU A 26 14.23 -17.65 14.06
C GLU A 26 13.66 -16.64 13.04
N LYS A 27 12.32 -16.53 12.94
CA LYS A 27 11.65 -15.50 12.13
C LYS A 27 11.86 -14.09 12.66
N LEU A 28 11.93 -13.91 13.98
CA LEU A 28 12.28 -12.63 14.61
C LEU A 28 13.74 -12.24 14.34
N ALA A 29 14.67 -13.20 14.29
CA ALA A 29 16.08 -12.94 14.02
C ALA A 29 16.35 -12.46 12.57
N LYS A 30 15.47 -12.82 11.63
CA LYS A 30 15.53 -12.39 10.22
C LYS A 30 14.64 -11.18 9.90
N ALA A 31 13.91 -10.65 10.90
CA ALA A 31 13.03 -9.52 10.69
C ALA A 31 13.84 -8.27 10.31
N PRO A 32 13.38 -7.45 9.34
CA PRO A 32 14.06 -6.22 8.98
C PRO A 32 14.17 -5.31 10.20
N LYS A 33 15.32 -4.67 10.37
CA LYS A 33 15.56 -3.74 11.49
C LYS A 33 14.47 -2.66 11.49
N MET A 34 13.88 -2.40 12.67
CA MET A 34 12.92 -1.32 12.82
C MET A 34 13.56 0.02 12.44
N MET A 35 13.02 0.64 11.39
CA MET A 35 13.47 1.94 10.92
C MET A 35 12.64 3.06 11.58
N THR A 36 13.15 4.29 11.48
CA THR A 36 12.39 5.49 11.87
C THR A 36 12.04 6.28 10.62
N MET A 37 10.77 6.62 10.46
CA MET A 37 10.26 7.43 9.36
C MET A 37 9.46 8.61 9.90
N GLU A 38 9.47 9.73 9.19
CA GLU A 38 8.54 10.83 9.47
C GLU A 38 7.17 10.55 8.83
N VAL A 39 6.11 11.17 9.33
CA VAL A 39 4.82 11.22 8.62
C VAL A 39 4.96 11.90 7.26
N ASN A 40 4.04 11.60 6.32
CA ASN A 40 4.03 12.14 4.96
C ASN A 40 5.28 11.79 4.14
N LYS A 41 5.90 10.65 4.44
CA LYS A 41 6.99 10.06 3.65
C LYS A 41 6.50 8.78 3.02
N ALA A 42 7.17 8.37 1.95
CA ALA A 42 6.94 7.07 1.37
C ALA A 42 8.24 6.34 1.07
N ILE A 43 8.15 5.03 1.02
CA ILE A 43 9.23 4.13 0.61
C ILE A 43 8.67 3.06 -0.33
N MET A 44 9.56 2.47 -1.10
CA MET A 44 9.29 1.22 -1.79
C MET A 44 9.68 0.04 -0.88
N VAL A 45 8.75 -0.85 -0.61
CA VAL A 45 9.03 -2.14 0.02
C VAL A 45 9.02 -3.20 -1.08
N THR A 46 10.20 -3.75 -1.39
CA THR A 46 10.37 -4.78 -2.43
C THR A 46 10.77 -6.10 -1.78
N VAL A 47 10.03 -7.17 -2.10
CA VAL A 47 10.18 -8.50 -1.50
C VAL A 47 9.98 -9.61 -2.53
N GLU A 48 10.47 -10.80 -2.22
CA GLU A 48 10.20 -12.02 -2.99
C GLU A 48 9.42 -13.01 -2.12
N LEU A 49 8.14 -13.17 -2.41
CA LEU A 49 7.21 -13.96 -1.59
C LEU A 49 7.00 -15.34 -2.18
N ASP A 50 7.20 -16.37 -1.35
CA ASP A 50 6.93 -17.76 -1.73
C ASP A 50 5.46 -18.13 -1.44
N PHE A 51 4.67 -18.29 -2.51
CA PHE A 51 3.29 -18.75 -2.46
C PHE A 51 3.14 -20.27 -2.70
N GLY A 52 4.24 -20.99 -2.88
CA GLY A 52 4.27 -22.38 -3.31
C GLY A 52 3.95 -22.54 -4.80
N LYS A 53 3.24 -23.63 -5.15
CA LYS A 53 3.06 -24.05 -6.55
C LYS A 53 2.25 -23.08 -7.42
N LYS A 54 1.42 -22.20 -6.83
CA LYS A 54 0.56 -21.28 -7.56
C LYS A 54 0.91 -19.85 -7.17
N ILE A 55 1.41 -19.09 -8.15
CA ILE A 55 1.69 -17.68 -7.99
C ILE A 55 0.38 -16.89 -8.16
N PRO A 56 -0.08 -16.15 -7.13
CA PRO A 56 -1.30 -15.35 -7.22
C PRO A 56 -1.09 -14.07 -8.04
N THR A 57 -2.19 -13.42 -8.41
CA THR A 57 -2.15 -12.02 -8.90
C THR A 57 -1.66 -11.07 -7.80
N ILE A 58 -1.21 -9.87 -8.16
CA ILE A 58 -0.77 -8.86 -7.18
C ILE A 58 -1.88 -8.49 -6.19
N ALA A 59 -3.13 -8.35 -6.67
CA ALA A 59 -4.27 -8.05 -5.80
C ALA A 59 -4.54 -9.18 -4.79
N GLU A 60 -4.43 -10.45 -5.22
CA GLU A 60 -4.57 -11.60 -4.33
C GLU A 60 -3.39 -11.71 -3.35
N ALA A 61 -2.16 -11.45 -3.80
CA ALA A 61 -0.97 -11.43 -2.95
C ALA A 61 -1.09 -10.38 -1.84
N LEU A 62 -1.57 -9.18 -2.17
CA LEU A 62 -1.79 -8.11 -1.19
C LEU A 62 -2.79 -8.50 -0.10
N ARG A 63 -3.77 -9.36 -0.36
CA ARG A 63 -4.69 -9.88 0.68
C ARG A 63 -3.99 -10.78 1.69
N GLN A 64 -2.84 -11.34 1.34
CA GLN A 64 -2.01 -12.18 2.21
C GLN A 64 -0.97 -11.36 2.99
N ILE A 65 -0.95 -10.04 2.82
CA ILE A 65 -0.09 -9.14 3.59
C ILE A 65 -0.95 -8.47 4.65
N GLN A 66 -0.67 -8.74 5.92
CA GLN A 66 -1.32 -8.05 7.02
C GLN A 66 -0.66 -6.71 7.27
N ARG A 67 -1.49 -5.68 7.49
CA ARG A 67 -1.09 -4.37 7.98
C ARG A 67 -1.35 -4.32 9.47
N LEU A 68 -0.31 -4.09 10.27
CA LEU A 68 -0.44 -3.89 11.71
C LEU A 68 -0.17 -2.41 12.02
N HIS A 69 -1.10 -1.79 12.73
CA HIS A 69 -1.04 -0.38 13.08
C HIS A 69 -1.09 -0.19 14.59
N GLN A 70 -0.22 0.67 15.11
CA GLN A 70 -0.26 1.13 16.49
C GLN A 70 -0.11 2.66 16.49
N PRO A 71 -1.17 3.42 16.15
CA PRO A 71 -1.12 4.87 16.11
C PRO A 71 -0.93 5.45 17.52
N ALA A 72 -0.17 6.54 17.62
CA ALA A 72 0.15 7.19 18.90
C ALA A 72 -1.09 7.75 19.62
N ASP A 73 -2.14 8.10 18.88
CA ASP A 73 -3.43 8.55 19.41
C ASP A 73 -4.47 7.44 19.57
N GLY A 74 -4.08 6.18 19.31
CA GLY A 74 -4.94 5.01 19.41
C GLY A 74 -6.02 4.90 18.33
N ARG A 75 -6.01 5.75 17.28
CA ARG A 75 -7.08 5.78 16.27
C ARG A 75 -6.58 5.69 14.84
N GLY A 76 -7.29 4.91 14.02
CA GLY A 76 -7.03 4.79 12.58
C GLY A 76 -5.75 4.03 12.27
N ARG A 77 -5.14 4.35 11.11
CA ARG A 77 -3.93 3.68 10.60
C ARG A 77 -2.72 4.61 10.64
N THR A 78 -1.53 4.01 10.68
CA THR A 78 -0.25 4.73 10.69
C THR A 78 0.36 4.89 9.30
N PHE A 79 -0.01 4.03 8.36
CA PHE A 79 0.50 4.03 6.99
C PHE A 79 -0.53 3.38 6.04
N ALA A 80 -0.24 3.44 4.74
CA ALA A 80 -1.03 2.81 3.68
C ALA A 80 -0.15 2.32 2.54
N ILE A 81 -0.54 1.23 1.90
CA ILE A 81 -0.02 0.90 0.56
C ILE A 81 -0.84 1.68 -0.47
N ILE A 82 -0.18 2.52 -1.26
CA ILE A 82 -0.82 3.42 -2.22
C ILE A 82 -0.81 2.85 -3.63
N ASP A 83 0.18 2.04 -3.97
CA ASP A 83 0.19 1.21 -5.16
C ASP A 83 1.07 -0.03 -4.93
N ALA A 84 0.87 -1.04 -5.78
CA ALA A 84 1.76 -2.18 -5.84
C ALA A 84 1.84 -2.75 -7.26
N TYR A 85 3.00 -3.29 -7.59
CA TYR A 85 3.28 -3.97 -8.84
C TYR A 85 4.22 -5.14 -8.59
N GLY A 86 4.33 -6.04 -9.55
CA GLY A 86 5.15 -7.23 -9.39
C GLY A 86 5.04 -8.21 -10.54
N GLN A 87 5.83 -9.27 -10.43
CA GLN A 87 5.91 -10.32 -11.43
C GLN A 87 6.40 -11.64 -10.81
N PRO A 88 6.04 -12.79 -11.38
CA PRO A 88 6.69 -14.06 -11.08
C PRO A 88 8.22 -13.97 -11.25
N THR A 89 8.98 -14.61 -10.36
CA THR A 89 10.43 -14.81 -10.53
C THR A 89 10.73 -16.14 -11.22
N PRO A 90 11.92 -16.31 -11.82
CA PRO A 90 12.34 -17.59 -12.42
C PRO A 90 12.29 -18.77 -11.43
N GLU A 91 12.48 -18.51 -10.14
CA GLU A 91 12.47 -19.51 -9.06
C GLU A 91 11.05 -19.85 -8.58
N GLY A 92 10.02 -19.28 -9.22
CA GLY A 92 8.62 -19.55 -8.89
C GLY A 92 8.07 -18.75 -7.69
N LYS A 93 8.78 -17.71 -7.24
CA LYS A 93 8.27 -16.76 -6.23
C LYS A 93 7.53 -15.61 -6.89
N LEU A 94 6.89 -14.77 -6.08
CA LEU A 94 6.37 -13.49 -6.52
C LEU A 94 7.30 -12.35 -6.09
N HIS A 95 7.92 -11.67 -7.06
CA HIS A 95 8.53 -10.36 -6.82
C HIS A 95 7.43 -9.32 -6.68
N LEU A 96 7.37 -8.66 -5.52
CA LEU A 96 6.33 -7.69 -5.19
C LEU A 96 6.98 -6.41 -4.66
N SER A 97 6.62 -5.29 -5.28
CA SER A 97 6.98 -3.94 -4.85
C SER A 97 5.74 -3.19 -4.42
N MET A 98 5.78 -2.62 -3.21
CA MET A 98 4.67 -1.88 -2.60
C MET A 98 5.14 -0.47 -2.22
N HIS A 99 4.45 0.55 -2.72
CA HIS A 99 4.65 1.90 -2.23
C HIS A 99 3.91 2.10 -0.90
N VAL A 100 4.66 2.28 0.17
CA VAL A 100 4.15 2.48 1.53
C VAL A 100 4.26 3.96 1.90
N SER A 101 3.12 4.63 2.11
CA SER A 101 3.02 6.02 2.57
C SER A 101 2.71 6.08 4.06
N THR A 102 3.52 6.80 4.85
CA THR A 102 3.25 7.08 6.27
C THR A 102 2.21 8.19 6.40
N GLU A 103 1.23 8.00 7.29
CA GLU A 103 0.09 8.91 7.47
C GLU A 103 0.04 9.52 8.87
N LYS A 104 0.37 8.73 9.91
CA LYS A 104 0.24 9.17 11.32
C LYS A 104 1.38 8.66 12.20
N PRO A 105 1.76 9.39 13.26
CA PRO A 105 2.75 8.91 14.22
C PRO A 105 2.29 7.62 14.92
N GLY A 106 3.25 6.77 15.28
CA GLY A 106 3.00 5.46 15.89
C GLY A 106 3.97 4.39 15.39
N THR A 107 3.52 3.15 15.32
CA THR A 107 4.26 2.04 14.69
C THR A 107 3.45 1.46 13.54
N GLY A 108 4.14 1.02 12.48
CA GLY A 108 3.55 0.33 11.35
C GLY A 108 4.37 -0.89 10.96
N THR A 109 3.69 -1.99 10.64
CA THR A 109 4.33 -3.24 10.21
C THR A 109 3.54 -3.89 9.08
N LEU A 110 4.25 -4.43 8.09
CA LEU A 110 3.74 -5.33 7.06
C LEU A 110 4.22 -6.75 7.36
N VAL A 111 3.29 -7.71 7.41
CA VAL A 111 3.58 -9.13 7.69
C VAL A 111 3.00 -9.99 6.58
N PHE A 112 3.77 -10.95 6.07
CA PHE A 112 3.26 -11.95 5.15
C PHE A 112 2.55 -13.07 5.92
N ASN A 113 1.22 -13.15 5.85
CA ASN A 113 0.39 -14.05 6.66
C ASN A 113 0.77 -15.52 6.54
N ARG A 114 1.12 -15.95 5.32
CA ARG A 114 1.44 -17.34 5.02
C ARG A 114 2.61 -17.85 5.86
N THR A 115 3.63 -17.02 6.05
CA THR A 115 4.87 -17.40 6.75
C THR A 115 5.04 -16.70 8.10
N GLY A 116 4.30 -15.62 8.38
CA GLY A 116 4.54 -14.73 9.52
C GLY A 116 5.79 -13.86 9.37
N GLU A 117 6.38 -13.80 8.17
CA GLU A 117 7.57 -13.00 7.91
C GLU A 117 7.23 -11.50 7.94
N VAL A 118 8.04 -10.74 8.67
CA VAL A 118 7.93 -9.27 8.66
C VAL A 118 8.59 -8.73 7.40
N LEU A 119 7.80 -8.10 6.53
CA LEU A 119 8.26 -7.54 5.25
C LEU A 119 8.83 -6.13 5.43
N TRP A 120 8.24 -5.37 6.35
CA TRP A 120 8.65 -4.02 6.69
C TRP A 120 8.13 -3.64 8.07
N GLN A 121 8.89 -2.86 8.82
CA GLN A 121 8.42 -2.24 10.06
C GLN A 121 9.09 -0.89 10.31
N SER A 122 8.33 0.07 10.83
CA SER A 122 8.83 1.40 11.16
C SER A 122 8.18 1.96 12.41
N LYS A 123 8.99 2.66 13.21
CA LYS A 123 8.52 3.72 14.10
C LYS A 123 8.27 4.97 13.26
N ILE A 124 7.08 5.53 13.33
CA ILE A 124 6.67 6.72 12.58
C ILE A 124 6.58 7.88 13.56
N VAL A 125 7.36 8.92 13.30
CA VAL A 125 7.46 10.12 14.15
C VAL A 125 6.80 11.31 13.44
N PRO A 126 6.39 12.35 14.19
CA PRO A 126 5.95 13.60 13.58
C PRO A 126 7.00 14.17 12.62
N ALA A 127 6.54 14.88 11.58
CA ALA A 127 7.44 15.56 10.66
C ALA A 127 8.20 16.65 11.41
N LYS A 128 9.48 16.84 11.10
CA LYS A 128 10.29 17.91 11.72
C LYS A 128 9.79 19.30 11.34
N ASN A 129 9.22 19.43 10.15
CA ASN A 129 8.58 20.65 9.70
C ASN A 129 7.10 20.65 10.13
N PRO A 130 6.66 21.56 11.02
CA PRO A 130 5.27 21.67 11.44
C PRO A 130 4.30 22.02 10.29
N ASP A 131 4.76 22.68 9.24
CA ASP A 131 3.93 22.96 8.04
C ASP A 131 3.61 21.69 7.25
N ALA A 132 4.38 20.62 7.48
CA ALA A 132 4.16 19.30 6.90
C ALA A 132 3.36 18.36 7.84
N GLN A 133 2.92 18.81 9.03
CA GLN A 133 2.35 17.91 10.05
C GLN A 133 0.86 17.62 9.92
N ALA A 134 0.08 18.43 9.20
CA ALA A 134 -1.37 18.24 9.13
C ALA A 134 -1.76 17.62 7.79
N PHE A 135 -1.77 16.29 7.73
CA PHE A 135 -2.60 15.61 6.73
C PHE A 135 -4.07 15.82 7.12
N THR A 136 -4.68 16.86 6.55
CA THR A 136 -6.06 17.28 6.88
C THR A 136 -7.13 16.49 6.13
N GLY A 137 -6.73 15.56 5.27
CA GLY A 137 -7.63 14.67 4.55
C GLY A 137 -7.05 14.20 3.21
N LYS A 138 -7.73 13.23 2.60
CA LYS A 138 -7.40 12.71 1.27
C LYS A 138 -8.35 13.28 0.24
N ASN A 139 -7.89 14.29 -0.49
CA ASN A 139 -8.60 14.76 -1.68
C ASN A 139 -7.99 14.11 -2.92
N LEU A 140 -8.80 13.35 -3.65
CA LEU A 140 -8.36 12.74 -4.90
C LEU A 140 -8.10 13.83 -5.93
N THR A 141 -6.85 13.94 -6.36
CA THR A 141 -6.46 14.76 -7.50
C THR A 141 -6.16 13.86 -8.69
N ILE A 142 -6.67 14.24 -9.86
CA ILE A 142 -6.49 13.49 -11.11
C ILE A 142 -5.80 14.41 -12.12
N HIS A 143 -4.73 13.94 -12.74
CA HIS A 143 -4.09 14.57 -13.88
C HIS A 143 -4.14 13.65 -15.10
N ILE A 144 -4.26 14.23 -16.29
CA ILE A 144 -4.29 13.51 -17.56
C ILE A 144 -3.23 14.12 -18.48
N ASP A 145 -2.38 13.28 -19.05
CA ASP A 145 -1.39 13.67 -20.07
C ASP A 145 -2.08 14.05 -21.40
N ASN A 146 -1.46 14.94 -22.18
CA ASN A 146 -1.93 15.36 -23.50
C ASN A 146 -1.33 14.56 -24.68
N GLY A 147 -0.50 13.55 -24.41
CA GLY A 147 0.24 12.77 -25.40
C GLY A 147 1.51 13.45 -25.91
N LYS A 148 1.83 14.63 -25.37
CA LYS A 148 3.03 15.41 -25.68
C LYS A 148 3.92 15.61 -24.45
N GLY A 149 3.59 14.93 -23.34
CA GLY A 149 4.33 15.01 -22.08
C GLY A 149 3.86 16.11 -21.12
N GLU A 150 2.77 16.82 -21.44
CA GLU A 150 2.19 17.81 -20.54
C GLU A 150 0.96 17.22 -19.83
N THR A 151 0.84 17.49 -18.53
CA THR A 151 -0.25 16.96 -17.70
C THR A 151 -1.20 18.05 -17.23
N PHE A 152 -2.50 17.81 -17.36
CA PHE A 152 -3.54 18.76 -16.97
C PHE A 152 -4.36 18.20 -15.82
N GLN A 153 -4.62 19.02 -14.80
CA GLN A 153 -5.46 18.62 -13.67
C GLN A 153 -6.94 18.64 -14.07
N VAL A 154 -7.68 17.60 -13.67
CA VAL A 154 -9.13 17.52 -13.82
C VAL A 154 -9.82 18.37 -12.76
N ASP A 155 -10.82 19.13 -13.18
CA ASP A 155 -11.72 19.87 -12.30
C ASP A 155 -12.92 19.00 -11.90
N GLY A 156 -12.89 18.49 -10.67
CA GLY A 156 -13.97 17.71 -10.08
C GLY A 156 -15.03 18.53 -9.35
N SER A 157 -14.90 19.86 -9.28
CA SER A 157 -15.79 20.72 -8.47
C SER A 157 -17.26 20.65 -8.89
N GLY A 158 -17.54 20.35 -10.16
CA GLY A 158 -18.89 20.15 -10.68
C GLY A 158 -19.51 18.76 -10.40
N ASN A 159 -18.86 17.91 -9.60
CA ASN A 159 -19.27 16.51 -9.33
C ASN A 159 -19.68 15.75 -10.62
N PRO A 160 -18.77 15.67 -11.62
CA PRO A 160 -19.12 15.09 -12.91
C PRO A 160 -19.45 13.60 -12.78
N ALA A 161 -20.36 13.11 -13.64
CA ALA A 161 -20.73 11.70 -13.67
C ALA A 161 -19.64 10.80 -14.29
N SER A 162 -18.69 11.39 -15.02
CA SER A 162 -17.49 10.72 -15.51
C SER A 162 -16.33 11.71 -15.68
N VAL A 163 -15.10 11.18 -15.76
CA VAL A 163 -13.89 11.97 -16.03
C VAL A 163 -13.98 12.65 -17.38
N LEU A 164 -14.63 12.03 -18.38
CA LEU A 164 -14.77 12.57 -19.73
C LEU A 164 -15.73 13.77 -19.80
N GLU A 165 -16.66 13.88 -18.84
CA GLU A 165 -17.59 15.01 -18.67
C GLU A 165 -17.01 16.12 -17.79
N ALA A 166 -15.88 15.88 -17.13
CA ALA A 166 -15.18 16.89 -16.36
C ALA A 166 -14.49 17.92 -17.28
N LYS A 167 -14.13 19.07 -16.69
CA LYS A 167 -13.29 20.07 -17.34
C LYS A 167 -11.85 19.92 -16.87
N LEU A 168 -10.90 20.43 -17.66
CA LEU A 168 -9.53 20.62 -17.22
C LEU A 168 -9.40 21.98 -16.51
N LYS A 169 -8.71 22.00 -15.37
CA LYS A 169 -8.41 23.25 -14.65
C LYS A 169 -7.54 24.16 -15.51
N GLY A 170 -7.76 25.46 -15.41
CA GLY A 170 -7.03 26.50 -16.14
C GLY A 170 -7.50 26.71 -17.58
N THR A 171 -7.91 25.65 -18.30
CA THR A 171 -8.38 25.77 -19.70
C THR A 171 -9.90 25.77 -19.82
N GLY A 172 -10.62 25.14 -18.88
CA GLY A 172 -12.07 24.94 -18.96
C GLY A 172 -12.52 23.96 -20.06
N GLN A 173 -11.57 23.38 -20.82
CA GLN A 173 -11.86 22.41 -21.87
C GLN A 173 -12.40 21.11 -21.29
N LEU A 174 -13.39 20.51 -21.95
CA LEU A 174 -13.88 19.18 -21.57
C LEU A 174 -12.83 18.11 -21.83
N VAL A 175 -12.68 17.17 -20.88
CA VAL A 175 -11.75 16.05 -21.00
C VAL A 175 -12.05 15.21 -22.24
N LYS A 176 -13.32 14.97 -22.60
CA LYS A 176 -13.68 14.25 -23.84
C LYS A 176 -13.21 14.94 -25.13
N THR A 177 -12.97 16.24 -25.13
CA THR A 177 -12.46 16.95 -26.31
C THR A 177 -10.94 16.92 -26.32
N PHE A 178 -10.34 16.94 -25.13
CA PHE A 178 -8.89 16.85 -24.93
C PHE A 178 -8.32 15.43 -25.17
N TRP A 179 -9.11 14.40 -24.86
CA TRP A 179 -8.74 12.99 -24.96
C TRP A 179 -9.52 12.32 -26.11
N PRO A 180 -8.92 12.16 -27.30
CA PRO A 180 -9.59 11.59 -28.46
C PRO A 180 -10.02 10.14 -28.25
N GLU A 181 -11.06 9.73 -28.97
CA GLU A 181 -11.52 8.34 -28.99
C GLU A 181 -10.39 7.39 -29.39
N GLY A 182 -10.24 6.27 -28.67
CA GLY A 182 -9.20 5.28 -28.94
C GLY A 182 -7.77 5.69 -28.56
N ALA A 183 -7.53 6.93 -28.14
CA ALA A 183 -6.19 7.34 -27.69
C ALA A 183 -5.89 6.78 -26.30
N GLU A 184 -4.63 6.37 -26.10
CA GLU A 184 -4.09 6.06 -24.77
C GLU A 184 -3.53 7.32 -24.13
N ARG A 185 -3.75 7.46 -22.82
CA ARG A 185 -3.21 8.53 -21.99
C ARG A 185 -2.71 7.98 -20.66
N GLU A 186 -1.64 8.58 -20.15
CA GLU A 186 -1.29 8.44 -18.74
C GLU A 186 -2.30 9.24 -17.90
N VAL A 187 -2.86 8.57 -16.90
CA VAL A 187 -3.71 9.17 -15.87
C VAL A 187 -2.99 9.03 -14.54
N THR A 188 -2.75 10.16 -13.89
CA THR A 188 -2.08 10.22 -12.59
C THR A 188 -3.11 10.52 -11.50
N PHE A 189 -3.13 9.70 -10.46
CA PHE A 189 -3.95 9.88 -9.27
C PHE A 189 -3.06 10.25 -8.10
N ILE A 190 -3.44 11.27 -7.34
CA ILE A 190 -2.79 11.63 -6.08
C ILE A 190 -3.84 11.54 -4.98
N TYR A 191 -3.65 10.56 -4.09
CA TYR A 191 -4.53 10.27 -2.95
C TYR A 191 -3.69 9.63 -1.83
N SER A 192 -2.73 10.38 -1.30
CA SER A 192 -1.84 9.88 -0.25
C SER A 192 -1.31 11.02 0.60
N ALA A 193 -0.91 10.69 1.83
CA ALA A 193 -0.36 11.68 2.76
C ALA A 193 1.02 12.20 2.32
N CYS A 194 1.82 11.36 1.64
CA CYS A 194 3.07 11.79 1.01
C CYS A 194 2.89 12.59 -0.29
N GLY A 195 1.67 12.70 -0.83
CA GLY A 195 1.42 13.33 -2.14
C GLY A 195 1.98 12.54 -3.33
N CYS A 196 2.36 11.28 -3.13
CA CYS A 196 2.99 10.46 -4.16
C CYS A 196 1.98 10.12 -5.28
N PRO A 197 2.38 10.29 -6.56
CA PRO A 197 1.52 10.01 -7.70
C PRO A 197 1.44 8.51 -8.00
N VAL A 198 0.23 8.02 -8.28
CA VAL A 198 -0.06 6.68 -8.80
C VAL A 198 -0.47 6.80 -10.25
N LYS A 199 0.30 6.23 -11.17
CA LYS A 199 0.13 6.37 -12.61
C LYS A 199 -0.45 5.11 -13.23
N VAL A 200 -1.42 5.27 -14.12
CA VAL A 200 -1.94 4.20 -14.97
C VAL A 200 -1.98 4.66 -16.41
N VAL A 201 -1.97 3.71 -17.33
CA VAL A 201 -2.32 3.98 -18.74
C VAL A 201 -3.74 3.51 -18.98
N ALA A 202 -4.54 4.39 -19.56
CA ALA A 202 -5.91 4.08 -19.94
C ALA A 202 -6.18 4.52 -21.38
N LYS A 203 -7.11 3.85 -22.03
CA LYS A 203 -7.62 4.14 -23.36
C LYS A 203 -9.04 4.66 -23.23
N ARG A 204 -9.40 5.69 -24.00
CA ARG A 204 -10.80 6.09 -24.12
C ARG A 204 -11.55 5.12 -25.02
N VAL A 205 -12.72 4.68 -24.56
CA VAL A 205 -13.64 3.80 -25.29
C VAL A 205 -15.07 4.34 -25.14
N GLY A 206 -15.52 5.11 -26.13
CA GLY A 206 -16.80 5.81 -26.16
C GLY A 206 -16.93 6.81 -25.02
N SER A 207 -17.82 6.49 -24.07
CA SER A 207 -18.13 7.29 -22.88
C SER A 207 -17.44 6.81 -21.60
N ARG A 208 -16.56 5.82 -21.69
CA ARG A 208 -15.75 5.30 -20.57
C ARG A 208 -14.27 5.28 -20.91
N THR A 209 -13.47 4.92 -19.93
CA THR A 209 -12.07 4.58 -20.13
C THR A 209 -11.84 3.11 -19.79
N LEU A 210 -10.76 2.55 -20.30
CA LEU A 210 -10.33 1.19 -20.02
C LEU A 210 -8.85 1.22 -19.67
N ARG A 211 -8.46 0.64 -18.54
CA ARG A 211 -7.03 0.44 -18.25
C ARG A 211 -6.43 -0.50 -19.29
N THR A 212 -5.29 -0.10 -19.86
CA THR A 212 -4.58 -0.94 -20.85
C THR A 212 -3.57 -1.88 -20.19
N LYS A 213 -3.32 -1.68 -18.88
CA LYS A 213 -2.48 -2.51 -18.03
C LYS A 213 -3.17 -2.75 -16.69
N ASP A 214 -3.11 -3.99 -16.21
CA ASP A 214 -3.66 -4.39 -14.91
C ASP A 214 -2.86 -3.82 -13.73
N GLN A 215 -1.59 -3.50 -13.95
CA GLN A 215 -0.70 -2.91 -12.95
C GLN A 215 -0.51 -1.41 -13.16
N PRO A 216 -0.28 -0.65 -12.07
CA PRO A 216 -0.25 -1.11 -10.67
C PRO A 216 -1.65 -1.44 -10.11
N VAL A 217 -1.71 -2.22 -9.03
CA VAL A 217 -2.89 -2.23 -8.16
C VAL A 217 -2.92 -0.88 -7.45
N ILE A 218 -3.98 -0.09 -7.67
CA ILE A 218 -4.06 1.28 -7.15
C ILE A 218 -4.79 1.31 -5.80
N PHE A 219 -4.25 2.07 -4.86
CA PHE A 219 -4.83 2.37 -3.54
C PHE A 219 -5.50 1.17 -2.84
N PRO A 220 -4.80 0.01 -2.70
CA PRO A 220 -5.40 -1.20 -2.15
C PRO A 220 -5.95 -1.03 -0.72
N ASP A 221 -5.42 -0.07 0.03
CA ASP A 221 -5.85 0.21 1.41
C ASP A 221 -6.91 1.34 1.48
N ASP A 222 -7.32 1.97 0.36
CA ASP A 222 -8.28 3.07 0.31
C ASP A 222 -9.47 2.80 -0.63
N PRO A 223 -10.41 1.92 -0.22
CA PRO A 223 -11.54 1.52 -1.07
C PRO A 223 -12.45 2.70 -1.48
N ALA A 224 -12.54 3.76 -0.67
CA ALA A 224 -13.30 4.96 -1.02
C ALA A 224 -12.70 5.73 -2.21
N ALA A 225 -11.37 5.83 -2.29
CA ALA A 225 -10.70 6.40 -3.47
C ALA A 225 -10.92 5.51 -4.68
N VAL A 226 -10.74 4.20 -4.53
CA VAL A 226 -10.96 3.24 -5.62
C VAL A 226 -12.39 3.35 -6.16
N ALA A 227 -13.40 3.40 -5.30
CA ALA A 227 -14.80 3.57 -5.72
C ALA A 227 -15.02 4.90 -6.47
N THR A 228 -14.40 5.97 -6.01
CA THR A 228 -14.47 7.29 -6.68
C THR A 228 -13.81 7.24 -8.06
N ILE A 229 -12.64 6.62 -8.16
CA ILE A 229 -11.91 6.42 -9.42
C ILE A 229 -12.74 5.54 -10.36
N GLN A 230 -13.29 4.43 -9.89
CA GLN A 230 -14.15 3.54 -10.69
C GLN A 230 -15.37 4.27 -11.24
N LYS A 231 -16.06 5.06 -10.40
CA LYS A 231 -17.18 5.90 -10.84
C LYS A 231 -16.75 6.89 -11.93
N LEU A 232 -15.71 7.68 -11.68
CA LEU A 232 -15.28 8.72 -12.61
C LEU A 232 -14.73 8.13 -13.92
N MET A 233 -13.87 7.12 -13.82
CA MET A 233 -13.23 6.50 -14.97
C MET A 233 -14.16 5.54 -15.73
N ARG A 234 -15.27 5.13 -15.10
CA ARG A 234 -16.22 4.11 -15.56
C ARG A 234 -15.54 2.77 -15.85
N TRP A 235 -14.76 2.31 -14.88
CA TRP A 235 -14.10 1.00 -14.88
C TRP A 235 -14.98 -0.08 -14.28
#